data_AF-A0A3P7TYT8-F1
#
_entry.id   AF-A0A3P7TYT8-F1
#
_cell.length_a   1.000
_cell.length_b   1.000
_cell.length_c   1.000
_cell.angle_alpha   90.00
_cell.angle_beta   90.00
_cell.angle_gamma   90.00
#
_symmetry.space_group_name_H-M   'P 1'
#
loop_
_entity.id
_entity.type
_entity.pdbx_description
1 polymer ?
#
loop_
_entity_poly.entity_id
_entity_poly.type
_entity_poly.pdbx_seq_one_letter_code
_entity_poly.pdbx_strand_id
1 'polypeptide(L)'
;MEETPDSVDTSEVEEVICRNCVTRFTFLLFYADGTYKEVCADNKLCKLKWLEANAKTDENSQPCSLFFNSYKWRNRLCQCKICSNFYEDNNLQFLTDLTDCMQTFVESHSNKSNDKPKDDDRVMTNALIDVAGREGAITLFKGYEEMKRKLGNHLKRLADEGREVKKEDIDQFFQELEMERKRRREDILSQL
;
A
#
# COMPACT_ATOMS: atom_id res chain seq x y z
N MET A 1 3.54 -16.79 -31.24
CA MET A 1 3.92 -15.86 -30.16
C MET A 1 2.61 -15.44 -29.54
N GLU A 2 2.21 -16.15 -28.49
CA GLU A 2 1.04 -15.78 -27.68
C GLU A 2 1.36 -14.46 -26.99
N GLU A 3 0.52 -13.46 -27.21
CA GLU A 3 0.53 -12.22 -26.45
C GLU A 3 0.08 -12.56 -25.02
N THR A 4 1.02 -12.48 -24.07
CA THR A 4 0.69 -12.53 -22.65
C THR A 4 -0.18 -11.32 -22.30
N PRO A 5 -1.32 -11.50 -21.62
CA PRO A 5 -2.23 -10.41 -21.33
C PRO A 5 -1.56 -9.43 -20.36
N ASP A 6 -1.62 -8.14 -20.72
CA ASP A 6 -1.23 -6.95 -19.95
C ASP A 6 -0.61 -7.24 -18.58
N SER A 7 0.72 -7.26 -18.53
CA SER A 7 1.43 -7.12 -17.25
C SER A 7 1.16 -5.71 -16.73
N VAL A 8 0.13 -5.55 -15.90
CA VAL A 8 -0.14 -4.31 -15.17
C VAL A 8 1.09 -4.01 -14.33
N ASP A 9 1.71 -2.85 -14.57
CA ASP A 9 2.79 -2.36 -13.73
C ASP A 9 2.24 -2.13 -12.32
N THR A 10 2.55 -3.03 -11.41
CA THR A 10 2.08 -2.99 -10.02
C THR A 10 2.58 -1.77 -9.25
N SER A 11 3.57 -1.03 -9.78
CA SER A 11 4.05 0.20 -9.16
C SER A 11 3.10 1.39 -9.29
N GLU A 12 2.08 1.29 -10.16
CA GLU A 12 1.10 2.36 -10.42
C GLU A 12 -0.28 2.08 -9.84
N VAL A 13 -0.49 0.94 -9.18
CA VAL A 13 -1.79 0.55 -8.62
C VAL A 13 -1.91 1.00 -7.17
N GLU A 14 -2.91 1.83 -6.89
CA GLU A 14 -3.20 2.36 -5.54
C GLU A 14 -4.30 1.56 -4.82
N GLU A 15 -5.37 1.14 -5.51
CA GLU A 15 -6.43 0.31 -4.93
C GLU A 15 -6.82 -0.85 -5.85
N VAL A 16 -7.29 -1.95 -5.24
CA VAL A 16 -7.75 -3.15 -5.96
C VAL A 16 -9.11 -3.58 -5.44
N ILE A 17 -10.02 -3.91 -6.35
CA ILE A 17 -11.26 -4.63 -6.04
C ILE A 17 -11.16 -6.02 -6.64
N CYS A 18 -11.25 -7.03 -5.79
CA CYS A 18 -11.11 -8.42 -6.23
C CYS A 18 -12.26 -8.85 -7.14
N ARG A 19 -11.99 -9.83 -8.02
CA ARG A 19 -12.95 -10.43 -8.94
C ARG A 19 -14.30 -10.79 -8.29
N ASN A 20 -14.28 -11.34 -7.07
CA ASN A 20 -15.51 -11.75 -6.39
C ASN A 20 -16.42 -10.54 -6.05
N CYS A 21 -15.82 -9.46 -5.56
CA CYS A 21 -16.54 -8.22 -5.29
C CYS A 21 -17.05 -7.57 -6.58
N VAL A 22 -16.26 -7.56 -7.65
CA VAL A 22 -16.70 -7.05 -8.97
C VAL A 22 -17.85 -7.87 -9.54
N THR A 23 -17.81 -9.19 -9.40
CA THR A 23 -18.88 -10.09 -9.85
C THR A 23 -20.18 -9.83 -9.09
N ARG A 24 -20.09 -9.59 -7.77
CA ARG A 24 -21.24 -9.26 -6.93
C ARG A 24 -21.79 -7.86 -7.22
N PHE A 25 -20.92 -6.91 -7.55
CA PHE A 25 -21.23 -5.50 -7.72
C PHE A 25 -20.71 -4.99 -9.06
N THR A 26 -21.36 -5.43 -10.14
CA THR A 26 -20.93 -5.17 -11.52
C THR A 26 -20.92 -3.69 -11.90
N PHE A 27 -21.68 -2.85 -11.18
CA PHE A 27 -21.69 -1.40 -11.38
C PHE A 27 -20.30 -0.75 -11.23
N LEU A 28 -19.39 -1.39 -10.48
CA LEU A 28 -18.01 -0.92 -10.29
C LEU A 28 -17.23 -0.85 -11.60
N LEU A 29 -17.60 -1.68 -12.59
CA LEU A 29 -17.00 -1.66 -13.93
C LEU A 29 -17.17 -0.32 -14.63
N PHE A 30 -18.22 0.45 -14.31
CA PHE A 30 -18.44 1.78 -14.90
C PHE A 30 -17.54 2.87 -14.32
N TYR A 31 -16.86 2.58 -13.22
CA TYR A 31 -15.97 3.52 -12.52
C TYR A 31 -14.48 3.20 -12.68
N ALA A 32 -14.14 2.07 -13.32
CA ALA A 32 -12.77 1.64 -13.58
C ALA A 32 -12.01 2.62 -14.48
N ASP A 33 -10.69 2.72 -14.30
CA ASP A 33 -9.85 3.71 -14.99
C ASP A 33 -9.95 3.64 -16.53
N GLY A 34 -10.01 2.43 -17.09
CA GLY A 34 -10.10 2.25 -18.55
C GLY A 34 -11.48 2.52 -19.16
N THR A 35 -12.54 2.54 -18.36
CA THR A 35 -13.93 2.61 -18.85
C THR A 35 -14.64 3.89 -18.44
N TYR A 36 -14.19 4.52 -17.35
CA TYR A 36 -14.85 5.66 -16.76
C TYR A 36 -14.78 6.88 -17.67
N LYS A 37 -15.93 7.53 -17.84
CA LYS A 37 -16.06 8.80 -18.55
C LYS A 37 -16.64 9.83 -17.60
N GLU A 38 -15.91 10.92 -17.38
CA GLU A 38 -16.42 12.03 -16.58
C GLU A 38 -17.65 12.63 -17.27
N VAL A 39 -18.70 12.88 -16.49
CA VAL A 39 -19.97 13.43 -16.99
C VAL A 39 -20.24 14.71 -16.24
N CYS A 40 -20.54 15.79 -16.95
CA CYS A 40 -21.05 17.01 -16.33
C CYS A 40 -22.36 16.68 -15.60
N ALA A 41 -22.35 16.78 -14.27
CA ALA A 41 -23.51 16.52 -13.44
C ALA A 41 -24.55 17.64 -13.65
N ASP A 42 -25.55 17.39 -14.50
CA ASP A 42 -26.82 18.09 -14.34
C ASP A 42 -27.47 17.56 -13.05
N ASN A 43 -27.80 18.46 -12.13
CA ASN A 43 -28.13 18.17 -10.72
C ASN A 43 -29.40 17.30 -10.53
N LYS A 44 -30.05 16.90 -11.63
CA LYS A 44 -31.28 16.10 -11.67
C LYS A 44 -31.09 14.65 -12.14
N LEU A 45 -29.95 14.28 -12.72
CA LEU A 45 -29.74 12.96 -13.31
C LEU A 45 -28.77 12.10 -12.49
N CYS A 46 -29.11 10.82 -12.32
CA CYS A 46 -28.25 9.85 -11.64
C CYS A 46 -27.07 9.47 -12.55
N LYS A 47 -25.85 9.81 -12.12
CA LYS A 47 -24.60 9.50 -12.83
C LYS A 47 -24.42 8.01 -13.11
N LEU A 48 -24.72 7.14 -12.13
CA LEU A 48 -24.61 5.69 -12.33
C LEU A 48 -25.55 5.21 -13.45
N LYS A 49 -26.82 5.63 -13.41
CA LYS A 49 -27.82 5.26 -14.42
C LYS A 49 -27.44 5.76 -15.81
N TRP A 50 -26.83 6.93 -15.90
CA TRP A 50 -26.33 7.45 -17.17
C TRP A 50 -25.15 6.60 -17.69
N LEU A 51 -24.21 6.24 -16.83
CA LEU A 51 -23.08 5.39 -17.20
C LEU A 51 -23.54 4.02 -17.66
N GLU A 52 -24.48 3.39 -16.94
CA GLU A 52 -25.13 2.12 -17.33
C GLU A 52 -25.74 2.21 -18.73
N ALA A 53 -26.46 3.29 -19.04
CA ALA A 53 -27.14 3.46 -20.33
C ALA A 53 -26.18 3.73 -21.51
N ASN A 54 -24.97 4.24 -21.25
CA ASN A 54 -24.01 4.65 -22.28
C ASN A 54 -22.76 3.77 -22.33
N ALA A 55 -22.69 2.74 -21.48
CA ALA A 55 -21.60 1.80 -21.48
C ALA A 55 -21.67 0.89 -22.71
N LYS A 56 -20.54 0.72 -23.40
CA LYS A 56 -20.35 -0.34 -24.38
C LYS A 56 -19.89 -1.57 -23.60
N THR A 57 -20.83 -2.32 -23.02
CA THR A 57 -20.50 -3.59 -22.37
C THR A 57 -20.21 -4.64 -23.43
N ASP A 58 -19.00 -5.20 -23.40
CA ASP A 58 -18.73 -6.46 -24.10
C ASP A 58 -19.37 -7.58 -23.25
N GLU A 59 -20.56 -8.03 -23.64
CA GLU A 59 -21.34 -9.05 -22.91
C GLU A 59 -20.58 -10.38 -22.76
N ASN A 60 -19.51 -10.60 -23.53
CA ASN A 60 -18.69 -11.81 -23.47
C ASN A 60 -17.46 -11.69 -22.55
N SER A 61 -17.21 -10.52 -21.96
CA SER A 61 -16.08 -10.30 -21.05
C SER A 61 -16.37 -10.85 -19.66
N GLN A 62 -15.61 -11.84 -19.23
CA GLN A 62 -15.72 -12.40 -17.88
C GLN A 62 -15.24 -11.38 -16.83
N PRO A 63 -15.96 -11.21 -15.69
CA PRO A 63 -15.55 -10.25 -14.66
C PRO A 63 -14.10 -10.48 -14.21
N CYS A 64 -13.29 -9.43 -14.30
CA CYS A 64 -11.92 -9.40 -13.83
C CYS A 64 -11.81 -8.57 -12.53
N SER A 65 -10.69 -8.70 -11.83
CA SER A 65 -10.37 -7.77 -10.74
C SER A 65 -10.16 -6.37 -11.33
N LEU A 66 -10.57 -5.33 -10.60
CA LEU A 66 -10.34 -3.95 -10.97
C LEU A 66 -9.11 -3.41 -10.24
N PHE A 67 -8.23 -2.76 -10.99
CA PHE A 67 -7.05 -2.06 -10.49
C PHE A 67 -7.27 -0.57 -10.73
N PHE A 68 -7.10 0.23 -9.68
CA PHE A 68 -7.24 1.67 -9.72
C PHE A 68 -5.90 2.33 -9.46
N ASN A 69 -5.50 3.22 -10.35
CA ASN A 69 -4.24 3.96 -10.27
C ASN A 69 -4.33 5.18 -9.35
N SER A 70 -5.53 5.47 -8.82
CA SER A 70 -5.70 6.56 -7.86
C SER A 70 -6.78 6.29 -6.81
N TYR A 71 -6.50 6.50 -5.52
CA TYR A 71 -7.50 6.51 -4.43
C TYR A 71 -8.68 7.47 -4.70
N LYS A 72 -8.44 8.50 -5.53
CA LYS A 72 -9.46 9.48 -5.93
C LYS A 72 -10.52 8.91 -6.86
N TRP A 73 -10.42 7.66 -7.32
CA TRP A 73 -11.46 7.01 -8.12
C TRP A 73 -12.81 6.99 -7.40
N ARG A 74 -12.82 6.95 -6.06
CA ARG A 74 -14.03 7.00 -5.24
C ARG A 74 -14.86 8.27 -5.45
N ASN A 75 -14.21 9.38 -5.84
CA ASN A 75 -14.91 10.63 -6.22
C ASN A 75 -15.78 10.47 -7.49
N ARG A 76 -15.56 9.40 -8.26
CA ARG A 76 -16.35 9.10 -9.45
C ARG A 76 -17.73 8.54 -9.09
N LEU A 77 -17.86 7.88 -7.93
CA LEU A 77 -19.10 7.24 -7.49
C LEU A 77 -20.26 8.24 -7.44
N CYS A 78 -21.43 7.81 -7.92
CA CYS A 78 -22.62 8.64 -7.83
C CYS A 78 -23.11 8.73 -6.38
N GLN A 79 -23.36 9.94 -5.90
CA GLN A 79 -23.85 10.21 -4.53
C GLN A 79 -25.29 10.75 -4.51
N CYS A 80 -26.09 10.50 -5.56
CA CYS A 80 -27.51 10.85 -5.51
C CYS A 80 -28.25 9.96 -4.50
N LYS A 81 -29.40 10.41 -3.98
CA LYS A 81 -30.18 9.70 -2.95
C LYS A 81 -30.44 8.22 -3.27
N ILE A 82 -30.69 7.90 -4.54
CA ILE A 82 -30.94 6.52 -5.00
C ILE A 82 -29.67 5.66 -4.85
N CYS A 83 -28.52 6.17 -5.29
CA CYS A 83 -27.24 5.47 -5.17
C CYS A 83 -26.77 5.37 -3.72
N SER A 84 -26.96 6.42 -2.91
CA SER A 84 -26.64 6.39 -1.48
C SER A 84 -27.41 5.30 -0.74
N ASN A 85 -28.73 5.21 -0.96
CA ASN A 85 -29.54 4.13 -0.38
C ASN A 85 -29.10 2.75 -0.89
N PHE A 86 -28.80 2.63 -2.19
CA PHE A 86 -28.31 1.38 -2.76
C PHE A 86 -26.99 0.93 -2.10
N TYR A 87 -26.05 1.85 -1.85
CA TYR A 87 -24.81 1.50 -1.15
C TYR A 87 -25.08 1.09 0.29
N GLU A 88 -25.98 1.78 1.00
CA GLU A 88 -26.41 1.41 2.36
C GLU A 88 -27.01 0.01 2.42
N ASP A 89 -28.01 -0.27 1.58
CA ASP A 89 -28.71 -1.56 1.53
C ASP A 89 -27.75 -2.74 1.25
N ASN A 90 -26.61 -2.47 0.59
CA ASN A 90 -25.60 -3.46 0.23
C ASN A 90 -24.36 -3.45 1.15
N ASN A 91 -24.34 -2.64 2.21
CA ASN A 91 -23.19 -2.45 3.11
C ASN A 91 -21.92 -1.97 2.38
N LEU A 92 -22.08 -1.03 1.44
CA LEU A 92 -21.05 -0.43 0.60
C LEU A 92 -20.77 1.05 0.93
N GLN A 93 -21.27 1.56 2.06
CA GLN A 93 -21.07 2.97 2.46
C GLN A 93 -19.60 3.38 2.54
N PHE A 94 -18.74 2.42 2.93
CA PHE A 94 -17.28 2.59 2.96
C PHE A 94 -16.70 3.01 1.61
N LEU A 95 -17.34 2.67 0.47
CA LEU A 95 -16.86 3.06 -0.86
C LEU A 95 -16.89 4.57 -1.08
N THR A 96 -17.95 5.22 -0.59
CA THR A 96 -18.16 6.68 -0.74
C THR A 96 -17.50 7.51 0.33
N ASP A 97 -17.08 6.90 1.44
CA ASP A 97 -16.34 7.58 2.49
C ASP A 97 -14.85 7.65 2.11
N LEU A 98 -14.36 8.84 1.80
CA LEU A 98 -12.95 9.06 1.47
C LEU A 98 -12.04 8.94 2.70
N THR A 99 -12.58 9.07 3.90
CA THR A 99 -11.81 8.93 5.15
C THR A 99 -11.54 7.47 5.50
N ASP A 100 -12.28 6.53 4.91
CA ASP A 100 -12.16 5.08 5.09
C ASP A 100 -11.29 4.42 3.99
N CYS A 101 -10.48 5.20 3.26
CA CYS A 101 -9.52 4.64 2.31
C CYS A 101 -8.21 4.24 3.00
N MET A 102 -7.51 3.24 2.44
CA MET A 102 -6.23 2.76 2.97
C MET A 102 -5.20 3.90 3.06
N GLN A 103 -5.20 4.82 2.09
CA GLN A 103 -4.35 6.00 2.11
C GLN A 103 -4.57 6.84 3.37
N THR A 104 -5.81 7.23 3.67
CA THR A 104 -6.12 8.05 4.85
C THR A 104 -5.84 7.29 6.14
N PHE A 105 -6.08 5.98 6.18
CA PHE A 105 -5.70 5.15 7.32
C PHE A 105 -4.19 5.18 7.56
N VAL A 106 -3.38 4.98 6.50
CA VAL A 106 -1.92 5.01 6.58
C VAL A 106 -1.42 6.40 6.95
N GLU A 107 -1.93 7.47 6.35
CA GLU A 107 -1.53 8.85 6.64
C GLU A 107 -1.86 9.27 8.07
N SER A 108 -3.01 8.85 8.60
CA SER A 108 -3.44 9.16 9.97
C SER A 108 -2.68 8.39 11.06
N HIS A 109 -2.14 7.20 10.72
CA HIS A 109 -1.39 6.34 11.65
C HIS A 109 0.11 6.33 11.40
N SER A 110 0.56 6.88 10.28
CA SER A 110 1.95 7.24 10.08
C SER A 110 2.21 8.47 10.93
N ASN A 111 2.80 8.26 12.11
CA ASN A 111 3.50 9.33 12.83
C ASN A 111 4.32 10.09 11.79
N LYS A 112 4.09 11.41 11.63
CA LYS A 112 4.65 12.30 10.59
C LYS A 112 6.17 12.12 10.37
N SER A 113 6.58 11.08 9.66
CA SER A 113 7.99 10.72 9.46
C SER A 113 8.19 9.88 8.20
N ASN A 114 7.41 10.11 7.14
CA ASN A 114 7.72 9.56 5.81
C ASN A 114 6.99 10.36 4.72
N ASP A 115 7.51 11.54 4.41
CA ASP A 115 7.57 11.96 3.02
C ASP A 115 8.96 11.56 2.54
N LYS A 116 9.06 10.64 1.59
CA LYS A 116 10.34 10.36 0.92
C LYS A 116 10.47 11.28 -0.29
N PRO A 117 11.37 12.28 -0.25
CA PRO A 117 12.12 12.66 -1.42
C PRO A 117 13.52 12.02 -1.33
N LYS A 118 14.04 11.55 -2.47
CA LYS A 118 15.43 11.05 -2.66
C LYS A 118 16.52 12.05 -2.23
N ASP A 119 16.14 13.25 -1.79
CA ASP A 119 17.00 14.29 -1.25
C ASP A 119 17.35 14.06 0.24
N ASP A 120 16.46 13.40 1.00
CA ASP A 120 16.61 13.22 2.45
C ASP A 120 17.73 12.24 2.82
N ASP A 121 17.98 11.21 2.00
CA ASP A 121 19.10 10.28 2.20
C ASP A 121 20.46 11.02 2.14
N ARG A 122 20.59 12.03 1.28
CA ARG A 122 21.82 12.84 1.19
C ARG A 122 21.95 13.79 2.38
N VAL A 123 20.85 14.39 2.83
CA VAL A 123 20.81 15.25 4.02
C VAL A 123 21.18 14.45 5.27
N MET A 124 20.59 13.26 5.46
CA MET A 124 20.90 12.35 6.56
C MET A 124 22.35 11.87 6.50
N THR A 125 22.84 11.51 5.31
CA THR A 125 24.25 11.10 5.13
C THR A 125 25.20 12.22 5.51
N ASN A 126 24.94 13.45 5.08
CA ASN A 126 25.77 14.61 5.42
C ASN A 126 25.71 14.92 6.92
N ALA A 127 24.52 14.90 7.54
CA ALA A 127 24.38 15.09 8.98
C ALA A 127 25.14 14.04 9.80
N LEU A 128 25.13 12.78 9.36
CA LEU A 128 25.91 11.70 9.99
C LEU A 128 27.42 11.90 9.82
N ILE A 129 27.87 12.39 8.67
CA ILE A 129 29.28 12.73 8.43
C ILE A 129 29.69 13.89 9.35
N ASP A 130 28.85 14.90 9.51
CA ASP A 130 29.12 16.06 10.37
C ASP A 130 29.22 15.68 11.86
N VAL A 131 28.41 14.73 12.31
CA VAL A 131 28.37 14.28 13.72
C VAL A 131 29.44 13.23 14.04
N ALA A 132 29.61 12.22 13.18
CA ALA A 132 30.41 11.03 13.47
C ALA A 132 31.67 10.91 12.59
N GLY A 133 31.91 11.86 11.69
CA GLY A 133 32.94 11.76 10.67
C GLY A 133 32.57 10.74 9.59
N ARG A 134 33.28 10.78 8.46
CA ARG A 134 33.02 9.90 7.32
C ARG A 134 33.13 8.41 7.67
N GLU A 135 34.13 8.03 8.46
CA GLU A 135 34.34 6.63 8.87
C GLU A 135 33.27 6.14 9.84
N GLY A 136 32.85 6.99 10.79
CA GLY A 136 31.75 6.71 11.71
C GLY A 136 30.43 6.55 10.96
N ALA A 137 30.15 7.46 10.03
CA ALA A 137 28.96 7.38 9.17
C ALA A 137 28.94 6.08 8.34
N ILE A 138 30.05 5.70 7.68
CA ILE A 138 30.16 4.44 6.94
C ILE A 138 29.89 3.24 7.85
N THR A 139 30.47 3.24 9.06
CA THR A 139 30.26 2.18 10.04
C THR A 139 28.80 2.07 10.45
N LEU A 140 28.14 3.20 10.69
CA LEU A 140 26.73 3.25 11.05
C LEU A 140 25.84 2.73 9.92
N PHE A 141 26.07 3.16 8.68
CA PHE A 141 25.33 2.67 7.51
C PHE A 141 25.48 1.17 7.32
N LYS A 142 26.71 0.65 7.44
CA LYS A 142 26.95 -0.80 7.39
C LYS A 142 26.21 -1.53 8.51
N GLY A 143 26.22 -0.99 9.73
CA GLY A 143 25.50 -1.54 10.86
C GLY A 143 23.98 -1.54 10.67
N TYR A 144 23.44 -0.48 10.07
CA TYR A 144 22.03 -0.36 9.73
C TYR A 144 21.60 -1.37 8.66
N GLU A 145 22.33 -1.48 7.56
CA GLU A 145 22.03 -2.46 6.50
C GLU A 145 22.11 -3.90 7.02
N GLU A 146 23.10 -4.19 7.88
CA GLU A 146 23.21 -5.51 8.51
C GLU A 146 22.04 -5.80 9.45
N MET A 147 21.62 -4.82 10.27
CA MET A 147 20.45 -4.94 11.14
C MET A 147 19.18 -5.18 10.32
N LYS A 148 18.98 -4.40 9.25
CA LYS A 148 17.84 -4.51 8.33
C LYS A 148 17.77 -5.89 7.68
N ARG A 149 18.90 -6.39 7.17
CA ARG A 149 19.02 -7.73 6.60
C ARG A 149 18.68 -8.82 7.61
N LYS A 150 19.20 -8.73 8.84
CA LYS A 150 18.93 -9.68 9.92
C LYS A 150 17.45 -9.69 10.32
N LEU A 151 16.84 -8.52 10.47
CA LEU A 151 15.42 -8.40 10.75
C LEU A 151 14.57 -9.01 9.63
N GLY A 152 14.88 -8.69 8.37
CA GLY A 152 14.19 -9.28 7.21
C GLY A 152 14.28 -10.80 7.19
N ASN A 153 15.46 -11.37 7.48
CA ASN A 153 15.63 -12.82 7.55
C ASN A 153 14.85 -13.45 8.72
N HIS A 154 14.79 -12.78 9.88
CA HIS A 154 14.02 -13.23 11.03
C HIS A 154 12.53 -13.31 10.70
N LEU A 155 11.98 -12.24 10.10
CA LEU A 155 10.58 -12.19 9.68
C LEU A 155 10.27 -13.20 8.59
N LYS A 156 11.18 -13.37 7.61
CA LYS A 156 11.03 -14.36 6.55
C LYS A 156 10.94 -15.78 7.13
N ARG A 157 11.77 -16.13 8.11
CA ARG A 157 11.72 -17.44 8.77
C ARG A 157 10.36 -17.70 9.43
N LEU A 158 9.78 -16.70 10.11
CA LEU A 158 8.45 -16.83 10.71
C LEU A 158 7.37 -17.06 9.66
N ALA A 159 7.46 -16.34 8.53
CA ALA A 159 6.54 -16.52 7.40
C ALA A 159 6.69 -17.92 6.76
N ASP A 160 7.92 -18.40 6.58
CA ASP A 160 8.21 -19.75 6.06
C ASP A 160 7.70 -20.86 7.02
N GLU A 161 7.66 -20.60 8.32
CA GLU A 161 7.04 -21.46 9.35
C GLU A 161 5.51 -21.36 9.40
N GLY A 162 4.90 -20.48 8.60
CA GLY A 162 3.45 -20.25 8.59
C GLY A 162 2.92 -19.57 9.86
N ARG A 163 3.80 -18.90 10.61
CA ARG A 163 3.45 -18.21 11.86
C ARG A 163 3.16 -16.73 11.59
N GLU A 164 2.12 -16.22 12.24
CA GLU A 164 1.85 -14.78 12.27
C GLU A 164 2.87 -14.08 13.17
N VAL A 165 3.39 -12.94 12.71
CA VAL A 165 4.38 -12.13 13.44
C VAL A 165 3.72 -11.43 14.60
N LYS A 166 4.23 -11.64 15.82
CA LYS A 166 3.76 -10.98 17.04
C LYS A 166 4.78 -10.00 17.58
N LYS A 167 4.36 -9.17 18.55
CA LYS A 167 5.24 -8.23 19.23
C LYS A 167 6.43 -8.95 19.89
N GLU A 168 6.17 -10.09 20.51
CA GLU A 168 7.18 -10.87 21.21
C GLU A 168 8.29 -11.35 20.27
N ASP A 169 7.97 -11.63 19.00
CA ASP A 169 8.95 -12.05 18.01
C ASP A 169 9.92 -10.91 17.64
N ILE A 170 9.45 -9.66 17.68
CA ILE A 170 10.29 -8.47 17.45
C ILE A 170 11.14 -8.16 18.68
N ASP A 171 10.54 -8.23 19.87
CA ASP A 171 11.26 -8.02 21.14
C ASP A 171 12.39 -9.05 21.30
N GLN A 172 12.13 -10.32 20.98
CA GLN A 172 13.13 -11.38 20.99
C GLN A 172 14.28 -11.08 20.01
N PHE A 173 13.98 -10.65 18.79
CA PHE A 173 15.01 -10.31 17.80
C PHE A 173 15.98 -9.22 18.32
N PHE A 174 15.45 -8.15 18.92
CA PHE A 174 16.29 -7.07 19.44
C PHE A 174 17.11 -7.51 20.66
N GLN A 175 16.56 -8.36 21.53
CA GLN A 175 17.32 -8.97 22.62
C GLN A 175 18.49 -9.82 22.10
N GLU A 176 18.26 -10.65 21.09
CA GLU A 176 19.31 -11.45 20.43
C GLU A 176 20.40 -10.56 19.82
N LEU A 177 20.00 -9.48 19.16
CA LEU A 177 20.91 -8.53 18.54
C LEU A 177 21.76 -7.76 19.58
N GLU A 178 21.20 -7.43 20.73
CA GLU A 178 21.93 -6.85 21.86
C GLU A 178 22.92 -7.84 22.49
N MET A 179 22.51 -9.09 22.70
CA MET A 179 23.39 -10.14 23.22
C MET A 179 24.58 -10.38 22.29
N GLU A 180 24.35 -10.45 20.98
CA GLU A 180 25.41 -10.60 19.98
C GLU A 180 26.41 -9.44 20.00
N ARG A 181 25.92 -8.20 20.18
CA ARG A 181 26.77 -7.01 20.34
C ARG A 181 27.60 -7.07 21.62
N LYS A 182 27.03 -7.52 22.74
CA LYS A 182 27.75 -7.66 24.01
C LYS A 182 28.88 -8.68 23.89
N ARG A 183 28.59 -9.86 23.34
CA ARG A 183 29.59 -10.91 23.11
C ARG A 183 30.76 -10.42 22.25
N ARG A 184 30.47 -9.69 21.15
CA ARG A 184 31.53 -9.13 20.30
C ARG A 184 32.47 -8.17 21.04
N ARG A 185 31.96 -7.38 22.00
CA ARG A 185 32.80 -6.51 22.83
C ARG A 185 33.67 -7.31 23.79
N GLU A 186 33.11 -8.33 24.43
CA GLU A 186 33.83 -9.22 25.34
C GLU A 186 34.95 -9.98 24.61
N ASP A 187 34.68 -10.46 23.38
CA ASP A 187 35.68 -11.13 22.53
C ASP A 187 36.85 -10.19 22.16
N ILE A 188 36.57 -8.91 21.85
CA ILE A 188 37.61 -7.90 21.57
C ILE A 188 38.44 -7.60 22.81
N LEU A 189 37.80 -7.43 23.97
CA LEU A 189 38.49 -7.16 25.24
C LEU A 189 39.35 -8.34 25.70
N SER A 190 38.98 -9.57 25.34
CA SER A 190 39.73 -10.78 25.68
C SER A 190 40.97 -11.00 24.80
N GLN A 191 41.12 -10.23 23.72
CA GLN A 191 42.25 -10.30 22.76
C GLN A 191 43.26 -9.16 22.93
N LEU A 192 43.02 -8.24 23.88
CA LEU A 192 43.91 -7.15 24.28
C LEU A 192 44.64 -7.52 25.57
#